data_AF-A0AAX0MD07-F1
#
_entry.id   AF-A0AAX0MD07-F1
#
_cell.length_a   1.000
_cell.length_b   1.000
_cell.length_c   1.000
_cell.angle_alpha   90.00
_cell.angle_beta   90.00
_cell.angle_gamma   90.00
#
_symmetry.space_group_name_H-M   'P 1'
#
loop_
_entity.id
_entity.type
_entity.pdbx_description
1 polymer ?
#
loop_
_entity_poly.entity_id
_entity_poly.type
_entity_poly.pdbx_seq_one_letter_code
_entity_poly.pdbx_strand_id
1 'polypeptide(L)' 'MNRKKKINQILKAKQKKHNAKLHKSNKPRYISKAERAKMEAEEQQQSSENAVETATADQA' A
#
# COMPACT_ATOMS: atom_id res chain seq x y z
N MET A 1 38.01 12.90 8.77
CA MET A 1 36.56 13.10 9.02
C MET A 1 36.32 13.11 10.52
N ASN A 2 35.85 14.22 11.09
CA ASN A 2 35.49 14.28 12.51
C ASN A 2 34.48 13.17 12.84
N ARG A 3 34.60 12.56 14.03
CA ARG A 3 33.74 11.47 14.51
C ARG A 3 32.24 11.74 14.27
N LYS A 4 31.80 12.97 14.51
CA LYS A 4 30.43 13.45 14.22
C LYS A 4 30.03 13.26 12.76
N LYS A 5 30.88 13.65 11.80
CA LYS A 5 30.60 13.51 10.36
C LYS A 5 30.53 12.03 9.94
N LYS A 6 31.39 11.17 10.50
CA LYS A 6 31.40 9.72 10.23
C LYS A 6 30.12 9.03 10.71
N ILE A 7 29.67 9.34 11.94
CA ILE A 7 28.42 8.79 12.48
C ILE A 7 27.23 9.19 11.60
N ASN A 8 27.13 10.47 11.22
CA ASN A 8 26.05 10.96 10.37
C ASN A 8 26.04 10.28 8.98
N GLN A 9 27.21 10.04 8.39
CA GLN A 9 27.30 9.33 7.12
C GLN A 9 26.78 7.89 7.24
N ILE A 10 27.16 7.18 8.32
CA ILE A 10 26.72 5.81 8.58
C ILE A 10 25.20 5.75 8.78
N LEU A 11 24.63 6.65 9.59
CA LEU A 11 23.19 6.69 9.83
C LEU A 11 22.41 6.95 8.54
N LYS A 12 22.84 7.93 7.74
CA LYS A 12 22.22 8.20 6.42
C LYS A 12 22.32 7.01 5.48
N ALA A 13 23.45 6.30 5.46
CA ALA A 13 23.61 5.10 4.64
C ALA A 13 22.67 3.97 5.08
N LYS A 14 22.50 3.75 6.38
CA LYS A 14 21.56 2.76 6.93
C LYS A 14 20.11 3.11 6.60
N GLN A 15 19.72 4.38 6.77
CA GLN A 15 18.38 4.86 6.45
C GLN A 15 18.07 4.69 4.96
N LYS A 16 19.00 5.04 4.06
CA LYS A 16 18.85 4.80 2.62
C LYS A 16 18.68 3.32 2.28
N LYS A 17 19.47 2.44 2.90
CA LYS A 17 19.34 0.98 2.70
C LYS A 17 17.99 0.43 3.17
N HIS A 18 17.44 0.96 4.27
CA HIS A 18 16.11 0.59 4.75
C HIS A 18 15.02 1.07 3.79
N ASN A 19 15.06 2.34 3.39
CA ASN A 19 14.08 2.93 2.49
C ASN A 19 14.09 2.28 1.11
N ALA A 20 15.27 1.86 0.62
CA ALA A 20 15.41 1.11 -0.61
C ALA A 20 14.57 -0.18 -0.64
N LYS A 21 14.39 -0.84 0.51
CA LYS A 21 13.57 -2.05 0.64
C LYS A 21 12.06 -1.77 0.72
N LEU A 22 11.68 -0.57 1.14
CA LEU A 22 10.27 -0.16 1.29
C LEU A 22 9.68 0.42 0.00
N HIS A 23 10.48 0.63 -1.05
CA HIS A 23 9.97 1.15 -2.32
C HIS A 23 9.12 0.09 -3.02
N LYS A 24 7.80 0.19 -2.87
CA LYS A 24 6.84 -0.43 -3.79
C LYS A 24 6.85 0.34 -5.11
N SER A 25 6.76 -0.36 -6.23
CA SER A 25 6.53 0.29 -7.53
C SER A 25 5.12 0.90 -7.54
N ASN A 26 4.98 2.14 -8.00
CA ASN A 26 3.67 2.78 -8.22
C ASN A 26 2.85 2.15 -9.35
N LYS A 27 3.38 1.11 -10.00
CA LYS A 27 2.69 0.38 -11.06
C LYS A 27 1.81 -0.69 -10.42
N PRO A 28 0.55 -0.85 -10.86
CA PRO A 28 -0.24 -1.98 -10.42
C PRO A 28 0.47 -3.27 -10.84
N ARG A 29 0.51 -4.26 -9.93
CA ARG A 29 1.04 -5.58 -10.25
C ARG A 29 0.20 -6.15 -11.40
N TYR A 30 0.84 -6.66 -12.45
CA TYR A 30 0.09 -7.39 -13.46
C TYR A 30 -0.50 -8.64 -12.81
N ILE A 31 -1.80 -8.80 -12.96
CA ILE A 31 -2.60 -9.88 -12.40
C ILE A 31 -3.25 -10.55 -13.61
N SER A 32 -3.31 -11.88 -13.60
CA SER A 32 -3.85 -12.65 -14.73
C SER A 32 -5.33 -12.32 -14.99
N LYS A 33 -5.84 -12.58 -16.20
CA LYS A 33 -7.26 -12.32 -16.55
C LYS A 33 -8.24 -12.99 -15.59
N ALA A 34 -7.92 -14.20 -15.13
CA ALA A 34 -8.74 -14.95 -14.18
C ALA A 34 -8.75 -14.32 -12.77
N GLU A 35 -7.59 -13.86 -12.29
CA GLU A 35 -7.49 -13.21 -10.99
C GLU A 35 -8.11 -11.80 -11.01
N ARG A 36 -8.03 -11.07 -12.13
CA ARG A 36 -8.71 -9.78 -12.28
C ARG A 36 -10.23 -9.92 -12.22
N ALA A 37 -10.80 -10.93 -12.88
CA ALA A 37 -12.24 -11.19 -12.82
C ALA A 37 -12.71 -11.58 -11.39
N LYS A 38 -11.87 -12.28 -10.62
CA LYS A 38 -12.17 -12.60 -9.22
C LYS A 38 -12.16 -11.35 -8.34
N MET A 39 -11.15 -10.49 -8.48
CA MET A 39 -11.11 -9.23 -7.72
C MET A 39 -12.23 -8.28 -8.10
N GLU A 40 -12.61 -8.18 -9.38
CA GLU A 40 -13.75 -7.34 -9.80
C GLU A 40 -15.09 -7.84 -9.22
N ALA A 41 -15.28 -9.17 -9.13
CA ALA A 41 -16.47 -9.75 -8.50
C ALA A 41 -16.49 -9.53 -6.98
N GLU A 42 -15.34 -9.66 -6.31
CA GLU A 42 -15.19 -9.37 -4.87
C GLU A 42 -15.38 -7.87 -4.56
N GLU A 43 -14.83 -6.98 -5.39
CA GLU A 43 -15.03 -5.52 -5.29
C GLU A 43 -16.50 -5.15 -5.53
N GLN A 44 -17.19 -5.81 -6.46
CA GLN A 44 -18.62 -5.60 -6.69
C GLN A 44 -19.47 -6.07 -5.50
N GLN A 45 -19.16 -7.22 -4.91
CA GLN A 45 -19.81 -7.70 -3.69
C GLN A 45 -19.58 -6.74 -2.52
N GLN A 46 -18.33 -6.34 -2.27
CA GLN A 46 -18.01 -5.38 -1.21
C GLN A 46 -18.63 -4.01 -1.44
N SER A 47 -18.70 -3.53 -2.69
CA SER A 47 -19.36 -2.25 -2.99
C SER A 47 -20.87 -2.31 -2.73
N SER A 48 -21.50 -3.46 -2.97
CA SER A 48 -22.93 -3.67 -2.66
C SER A 48 -23.20 -3.78 -1.17
N GLU A 49 -22.30 -4.39 -0.40
CA GLU A 49 -22.41 -4.48 1.07
C GLU A 49 -22.20 -3.11 1.73
N ASN A 50 -21.20 -2.34 1.30
CA ASN A 50 -20.95 -1.00 1.85
C ASN A 50 -22.09 0.00 1.54
N ALA A 51 -22.72 -0.09 0.37
CA ALA A 51 -23.85 0.77 0.02
C ALA A 51 -25.10 0.47 0.89
N VAL A 52 -25.32 -0.80 1.25
CA VAL A 52 -26.42 -1.21 2.13
C VAL A 52 -26.19 -0.73 3.56
N GLU A 53 -24.95 -0.79 4.07
CA GLU A 53 -24.64 -0.28 5.42
C GLU A 53 -24.81 1.25 5.53
N THR A 54 -24.40 2.02 4.51
CA THR A 54 -24.59 3.49 4.52
C THR A 54 -26.06 3.92 4.50
N ALA A 55 -26.94 3.14 3.87
CA ALA A 55 -28.37 3.45 3.83
C ALA A 55 -29.10 3.13 5.15
N THR A 56 -28.56 2.21 5.95
CA THR A 56 -29.12 1.85 7.27
C THR A 56 -28.71 2.79 8.40
N ALA A 57 -27.59 3.51 8.25
CA ALA A 57 -27.08 4.44 9.27
C ALA A 57 -27.75 5.82 9.25
N ASP A 58 -28.43 6.19 8.16
CA ASP A 58 -29.11 7.50 7.97
C ASP A 58 -30.60 7.47 8.38
N GLN A 59 -31.06 6.36 8.99
CA GLN A 59 -32.44 6.17 9.47
C GLN A 59 -32.57 6.05 11.01
N ALA A 60 -31.53 6.35 11.79
CA ALA A 60 -31.55 6.29 13.26
C ALA A 60 -31.41 7.67 13.92
#